data_AF-A0A843K1U8-F1
#
_entry.id   AF-A0A843K1U8-F1
#
_cell.length_a   1.000
_cell.length_b   1.000
_cell.length_c   1.000
_cell.angle_alpha   90.00
_cell.angle_beta   90.00
_cell.angle_gamma   90.00
#
_symmetry.space_group_name_H-M   'P 1'
#
loop_
_entity.id
_entity.type
_entity.pdbx_description
1 polymer ?
#
loop_
_entity_poly.entity_id
_entity_poly.type
_entity_poly.pdbx_seq_one_letter_code
_entity_poly.pdbx_strand_id
1 'polypeptide(L)'
;MKTMADVRRIVDLYELHKSYKKVARELNISRNTVKKYLHQVKDVQEGLAEEIIPKNRKIVQPSRVLTDLVRQKIHQYLESNLGRPKKQRLTAKRIWELLIQDGHKIGYTSVKDEVVRWKRTNGPREVFILQEPRVGQRAEFDWGEVTLNIAGVWQKFYLAVFVLPFSLYRFARLYHRSARLEVIQAHIEFFREIGSVPDAIFYDRMAAAYDSRKQQFNDKL
;
A
#
# COMPACT_ATOMS: atom_id res chain seq x y z
N MET A 1 15.10 24.13 7.55
CA MET A 1 15.04 24.89 6.27
C MET A 1 14.22 26.14 6.55
N LYS A 2 14.61 27.33 6.05
CA LYS A 2 13.82 28.56 6.30
C LYS A 2 12.61 28.59 5.38
N THR A 3 11.54 29.25 5.79
CA THR A 3 10.30 29.40 5.00
C THR A 3 10.36 30.65 4.11
N MET A 4 9.44 30.79 3.15
CA MET A 4 9.30 32.04 2.38
C MET A 4 8.99 33.26 3.27
N ALA A 5 8.27 33.06 4.37
CA ALA A 5 8.03 34.12 5.34
C ALA A 5 9.32 34.59 6.02
N ASP A 6 10.21 33.65 6.38
CA ASP A 6 11.53 33.98 6.94
C ASP A 6 12.39 34.76 5.94
N VAL A 7 12.34 34.40 4.64
CA VAL A 7 13.09 35.08 3.58
C VAL A 7 12.58 36.50 3.37
N ARG A 8 11.26 36.71 3.34
CA ARG A 8 10.68 38.07 3.25
C ARG A 8 11.13 38.93 4.42
N ARG A 9 11.05 38.39 5.64
CA ARG A 9 11.51 39.09 6.85
C ARG A 9 13.00 39.46 6.79
N ILE A 10 13.85 38.61 6.19
CA ILE A 10 15.27 38.93 5.95
C ILE A 10 15.42 40.11 4.99
N VAL A 11 14.63 40.15 3.92
CA VAL A 11 14.64 41.24 2.93
C VAL A 11 14.18 42.55 3.58
N ASP A 12 13.03 42.54 4.27
CA ASP A 12 12.44 43.73 4.90
C ASP A 12 13.41 44.36 5.93
N LEU A 13 14.01 43.52 6.78
CA LEU A 13 14.99 44.01 7.78
C LEU A 13 16.29 44.48 7.13
N TYR A 14 16.70 43.89 6.01
CA TYR A 14 17.86 44.36 5.26
C TYR A 14 17.59 45.69 4.57
N GLU A 15 16.39 45.92 4.05
CA GLU A 15 15.99 47.20 3.48
C GLU A 15 15.97 48.31 4.53
N LEU A 16 15.48 48.02 5.74
CA LEU A 16 15.43 48.96 6.86
C LEU A 16 16.82 49.31 7.42
N HIS A 17 17.71 48.32 7.52
CA HIS A 17 18.99 48.49 8.25
C HIS A 17 20.23 48.57 7.37
N LYS A 18 20.13 48.16 6.10
CA LYS A 18 21.25 48.07 5.13
C LYS A 18 22.51 47.37 5.69
N SER A 19 22.34 46.47 6.67
CA SER A 19 23.45 45.83 7.38
C SER A 19 23.19 44.36 7.70
N TYR A 20 23.97 43.47 7.05
CA TYR A 20 23.89 42.02 7.28
C TYR A 20 24.10 41.60 8.74
N LYS A 21 24.97 42.31 9.50
CA LYS A 21 25.24 41.99 10.91
C LYS A 21 24.05 42.32 11.80
N LYS A 22 23.35 43.42 11.50
CA LYS A 22 22.19 43.86 12.29
C LYS A 22 21.00 42.92 12.09
N VAL A 23 20.70 42.58 10.84
CA VAL A 23 19.68 41.57 10.48
C VAL A 23 19.99 40.20 11.11
N ALA A 24 21.26 39.77 11.09
CA ALA A 24 21.69 38.51 11.69
C ALA A 24 21.45 38.46 13.21
N ARG A 25 21.73 39.56 13.93
CA ARG A 25 21.51 39.67 15.38
C ARG A 25 20.02 39.67 15.71
N GLU A 26 19.22 40.41 14.96
CA GLU A 26 17.78 40.56 15.20
C GLU A 26 17.00 39.28 14.92
N LEU A 27 17.37 38.54 13.88
CA LEU A 27 16.77 37.25 13.54
C LEU A 27 17.44 36.05 14.21
N ASN A 28 18.48 36.29 15.01
CA ASN A 28 19.32 35.26 15.64
C ASN A 28 19.77 34.15 14.66
N ILE A 29 20.30 34.54 13.50
CA ILE A 29 20.81 33.63 12.47
C ILE A 29 22.21 34.03 12.03
N SER A 30 22.94 33.12 11.38
CA SER A 30 24.28 33.43 10.89
C SER A 30 24.26 34.52 9.81
N ARG A 31 25.25 35.42 9.83
CA ARG A 31 25.47 36.43 8.77
C ARG A 31 25.59 35.78 7.39
N ASN A 32 26.18 34.58 7.30
CA ASN A 32 26.31 33.84 6.04
C ASN A 32 24.96 33.41 5.50
N THR A 33 24.02 33.04 6.38
CA THR A 33 22.64 32.70 6.02
C THR A 33 21.89 33.91 5.47
N VAL A 34 22.02 35.08 6.12
CA VAL A 34 21.43 36.35 5.64
C VAL A 34 21.97 36.70 4.26
N LYS A 35 23.31 36.72 4.10
CA LYS A 35 23.97 37.01 2.82
C LYS A 35 23.51 36.05 1.72
N LYS A 36 23.44 34.75 2.03
CA LYS A 36 23.00 33.72 1.10
C LYS A 36 21.58 34.00 0.59
N TYR A 37 20.61 34.21 1.47
CA TYR A 37 19.22 34.42 1.03
C TYR A 37 19.03 35.72 0.26
N LEU A 38 19.72 36.81 0.64
CA LEU A 38 19.67 38.06 -0.13
C LEU A 38 20.26 37.90 -1.54
N HIS A 39 21.34 37.14 -1.69
CA HIS A 39 21.89 36.81 -3.01
C HIS A 39 20.90 35.98 -3.83
N GLN A 40 20.30 34.95 -3.23
CA GLN A 40 19.30 34.13 -3.92
C GLN A 40 18.05 34.92 -4.34
N VAL A 41 17.63 35.91 -3.55
CA VAL A 41 16.52 36.83 -3.92
C VAL A 41 16.93 37.67 -5.14
N LYS A 42 18.15 38.21 -5.11
CA LYS A 42 18.70 39.03 -6.20
C LYS A 42 18.85 38.23 -7.48
N ASP A 43 19.38 37.01 -7.40
CA ASP A 43 19.52 36.10 -8.54
C ASP A 43 18.16 35.81 -9.21
N VAL A 44 17.09 35.66 -8.41
CA VAL A 44 15.72 35.47 -8.96
C VAL A 44 15.18 36.76 -9.58
N GLN A 45 15.42 37.93 -8.98
CA GLN A 45 15.03 39.22 -9.55
C GLN A 45 15.78 39.54 -10.87
N GLU A 46 17.03 39.11 -10.98
CA GLU A 46 17.88 39.28 -12.16
C GLU A 46 17.71 38.15 -13.20
N GLY A 47 16.78 37.21 -12.96
CA GLY A 47 16.48 36.11 -13.88
C GLY A 47 17.56 35.02 -13.97
N LEU A 48 18.54 35.04 -13.06
CA LEU A 48 19.64 34.07 -12.96
C LEU A 48 19.24 32.78 -12.24
N ALA A 49 18.10 32.77 -11.53
CA ALA A 49 17.55 31.60 -10.86
C ALA A 49 16.01 31.61 -10.88
N GLU A 50 15.38 30.44 -10.92
CA GLU A 50 13.91 30.31 -10.91
C GLU A 50 13.31 30.31 -9.48
N GLU A 51 14.05 29.81 -8.47
CA GLU A 51 13.55 29.66 -7.10
C GLU A 51 14.58 30.11 -6.04
N ILE A 52 14.12 30.90 -5.06
CA ILE A 52 14.95 31.37 -3.93
C ILE A 52 15.24 30.22 -2.95
N ILE A 53 14.24 29.37 -2.69
CA ILE A 53 14.37 28.14 -1.91
C ILE A 53 14.03 26.99 -2.85
N PRO A 54 15.02 26.21 -3.29
CA PRO A 54 14.76 25.05 -4.14
C PRO A 54 13.86 24.07 -3.40
N LYS A 55 12.63 23.85 -3.92
CA LYS A 55 11.69 22.92 -3.30
C LYS A 55 12.22 21.49 -3.28
N ASN A 56 13.01 21.13 -4.29
CA ASN A 56 13.58 19.80 -4.46
C ASN A 56 15.09 19.86 -4.67
N ARG A 57 15.85 20.09 -3.60
CA ARG A 57 17.30 19.92 -3.66
C ARG A 57 17.63 18.43 -3.77
N LYS A 58 17.76 17.93 -5.01
CA LYS A 58 18.31 16.58 -5.26
C LYS A 58 19.80 16.59 -4.94
N ILE A 59 20.14 16.19 -3.71
CA ILE A 59 21.52 15.88 -3.37
C ILE A 59 21.83 14.52 -4.00
N VAL A 60 22.42 14.54 -5.19
CA VAL A 60 22.94 13.33 -5.83
C VAL A 60 24.29 13.04 -5.19
N GLN A 61 24.31 12.24 -4.13
CA GLN A 61 25.55 11.62 -3.68
C GLN A 61 25.83 10.42 -4.60
N PRO A 62 26.94 10.41 -5.36
CA PRO A 62 27.29 9.24 -6.15
C PRO A 62 27.50 8.06 -5.18
N SER A 63 26.66 7.03 -5.29
CA SER A 63 26.87 5.80 -4.52
C SER A 63 28.11 5.12 -5.07
N ARG A 64 29.27 5.31 -4.43
CA ARG A 64 30.55 4.72 -4.86
C ARG A 64 30.52 3.18 -4.93
N VAL A 65 29.55 2.53 -4.29
CA VAL A 65 29.49 1.08 -4.09
C VAL A 65 28.46 0.39 -5.00
N LEU A 66 27.32 1.02 -5.29
CA LEU A 66 26.33 0.48 -6.22
C LEU A 66 26.65 1.00 -7.63
N THR A 67 27.54 0.29 -8.32
CA THR A 67 27.86 0.55 -9.72
C THR A 67 26.73 0.08 -10.63
N ASP A 68 26.67 0.61 -11.86
CA ASP A 68 25.64 0.21 -12.83
C ASP A 68 25.74 -1.29 -13.19
N LEU A 69 26.95 -1.86 -13.18
CA LEU A 69 27.16 -3.30 -13.35
C LEU A 69 26.47 -4.12 -12.26
N VAL A 70 26.61 -3.72 -10.99
CA VAL A 70 25.97 -4.42 -9.86
C VAL A 70 24.45 -4.23 -9.94
N ARG A 71 23.97 -3.04 -10.32
CA ARG A 71 22.55 -2.79 -10.54
C ARG A 71 21.98 -3.72 -11.60
N GLN A 72 22.66 -3.86 -12.73
CA GLN A 72 22.23 -4.74 -13.82
C GLN A 72 22.18 -6.20 -13.37
N LYS A 73 23.17 -6.69 -12.61
CA LYS A 73 23.13 -8.04 -12.02
C LYS A 73 21.93 -8.24 -11.09
N ILE A 74 21.63 -7.28 -10.22
CA ILE A 74 20.44 -7.33 -9.35
C ILE A 74 19.17 -7.44 -10.18
N HIS A 75 19.05 -6.64 -11.25
CA HIS A 75 17.88 -6.63 -12.12
C HIS A 75 17.73 -7.97 -12.86
N GLN A 76 18.81 -8.55 -13.39
CA GLN A 76 18.79 -9.88 -14.01
C GLN A 76 18.28 -10.97 -13.06
N TYR A 77 18.73 -10.96 -11.79
CA TYR A 77 18.21 -11.89 -10.80
C TYR A 77 16.72 -11.69 -10.52
N LEU A 78 16.25 -10.44 -10.49
CA LEU A 78 14.83 -10.12 -10.27
C LEU A 78 13.95 -10.46 -11.48
N GLU A 79 14.43 -10.26 -12.71
CA GLU A 79 13.75 -10.68 -13.94
C GLU A 79 13.62 -12.20 -13.99
N SER A 80 14.68 -12.94 -13.62
CA SER A 80 14.64 -14.40 -13.53
C SER A 80 13.61 -14.92 -12.51
N ASN A 81 13.22 -14.10 -11.53
CA ASN A 81 12.18 -14.46 -10.55
C ASN A 81 10.76 -14.39 -11.13
N LEU A 82 10.51 -13.64 -12.21
CA LEU A 82 9.17 -13.45 -12.76
C LEU A 82 8.56 -14.78 -13.20
N GLY A 83 9.36 -15.65 -13.82
CA GLY A 83 8.95 -16.99 -14.26
C GLY A 83 8.98 -18.09 -13.19
N ARG A 84 9.46 -17.80 -11.96
CA ARG A 84 9.63 -18.82 -10.90
C ARG A 84 8.43 -18.88 -9.95
N PRO A 85 8.07 -20.07 -9.42
CA PRO A 85 7.11 -20.21 -8.32
C PRO A 85 7.50 -19.36 -7.11
N LYS A 86 6.52 -18.82 -6.38
CA LYS A 86 6.74 -17.88 -5.25
C LYS A 86 7.79 -18.37 -4.24
N LYS A 87 7.80 -19.68 -3.93
CA LYS A 87 8.74 -20.31 -2.99
C LYS A 87 10.18 -20.44 -3.52
N GLN A 88 10.39 -20.35 -4.83
CA GLN A 88 11.69 -20.51 -5.51
C GLN A 88 12.29 -19.17 -5.98
N ARG A 89 11.62 -18.05 -5.70
CA ARG A 89 12.12 -16.71 -6.05
C ARG A 89 13.25 -16.30 -5.11
N LEU A 90 14.32 -15.77 -5.67
CA LEU A 90 15.46 -15.23 -4.94
C LEU A 90 15.03 -14.04 -4.08
N THR A 91 15.35 -14.09 -2.79
CA THR A 91 15.13 -12.99 -1.86
C THR A 91 16.23 -11.94 -2.01
N ALA A 92 15.99 -10.71 -1.53
CA ALA A 92 17.02 -9.67 -1.53
C ALA A 92 18.29 -10.10 -0.78
N LYS A 93 18.13 -10.87 0.31
CA LYS A 93 19.24 -11.45 1.06
C LYS A 93 20.02 -12.45 0.20
N ARG A 94 19.33 -13.33 -0.53
CA ARG A 94 19.99 -14.31 -1.41
C ARG A 94 20.73 -13.64 -2.56
N ILE A 95 20.15 -12.60 -3.16
CA ILE A 95 20.80 -11.80 -4.21
C ILE A 95 22.07 -11.14 -3.65
N TRP A 96 22.01 -10.58 -2.44
CA TRP A 96 23.19 -10.02 -1.78
C TRP A 96 24.29 -11.06 -1.55
N GLU A 97 23.95 -12.24 -1.03
CA GLU A 97 24.92 -13.34 -0.85
C GLU A 97 25.60 -13.73 -2.18
N LEU A 98 24.84 -13.85 -3.27
CA LEU A 98 25.39 -14.14 -4.60
C LEU A 98 26.34 -13.03 -5.08
N LEU A 99 26.01 -11.77 -4.82
CA LEU A 99 26.89 -10.64 -5.16
C LEU A 99 28.20 -10.65 -4.36
N ILE A 100 28.15 -11.02 -3.08
CA ILE A 100 29.37 -11.20 -2.26
C ILE A 100 30.21 -12.37 -2.81
N GLN A 101 29.58 -13.49 -3.20
CA GLN A 101 30.27 -14.63 -3.81
C GLN A 101 30.96 -14.26 -5.14
N ASP A 102 30.32 -13.40 -5.93
CA ASP A 102 30.88 -12.84 -7.17
C ASP A 102 32.00 -11.80 -6.93
N GLY A 103 32.37 -11.54 -5.67
CA GLY A 103 33.47 -10.63 -5.30
C GLY A 103 33.09 -9.16 -5.14
N HIS A 104 31.79 -8.81 -5.17
CA HIS A 104 31.35 -7.42 -5.02
C HIS A 104 31.35 -7.01 -3.54
N LYS A 105 31.95 -5.85 -3.23
CA LYS A 105 31.94 -5.28 -1.87
C LYS A 105 30.73 -4.38 -1.67
N ILE A 106 29.53 -4.95 -1.55
CA ILE A 106 28.26 -4.21 -1.39
C ILE A 106 27.55 -4.52 -0.07
N GLY A 107 27.01 -3.48 0.57
CA GLY A 107 26.18 -3.63 1.76
C GLY A 107 24.77 -4.15 1.44
N TYR A 108 24.23 -4.98 2.33
CA TYR A 108 22.89 -5.54 2.18
C TYR A 108 21.80 -4.48 1.97
N THR A 109 21.86 -3.36 2.70
CA THR A 109 20.89 -2.25 2.59
C THR A 109 20.83 -1.70 1.17
N SER A 110 21.97 -1.51 0.51
CA SER A 110 22.01 -1.01 -0.87
C SER A 110 21.35 -1.98 -1.86
N VAL A 111 21.55 -3.29 -1.68
CA VAL A 111 20.89 -4.31 -2.50
C VAL A 111 19.38 -4.33 -2.23
N LYS A 112 18.98 -4.29 -0.95
CA LYS A 112 17.56 -4.27 -0.54
C LYS A 112 16.84 -3.06 -1.12
N ASP A 113 17.43 -1.88 -1.03
CA ASP A 113 16.83 -0.65 -1.54
C ASP A 113 16.69 -0.69 -3.07
N GLU A 114 17.68 -1.22 -3.78
CA GLU A 114 17.61 -1.41 -5.23
C GLU A 114 16.52 -2.40 -5.63
N VAL A 115 16.39 -3.52 -4.91
CA VAL A 115 15.31 -4.49 -5.12
C VAL A 115 13.94 -3.84 -4.91
N VAL A 116 13.78 -3.02 -3.87
CA VAL A 116 12.53 -2.29 -3.62
C VAL A 116 12.24 -1.30 -4.73
N ARG A 117 13.23 -0.53 -5.19
CA ARG A 117 13.07 0.40 -6.32
C ARG A 117 12.63 -0.33 -7.58
N TRP A 118 13.31 -1.41 -7.94
CA TRP A 118 12.97 -2.20 -9.12
C TRP A 118 11.55 -2.74 -9.05
N LYS A 119 11.12 -3.28 -7.89
CA LYS A 119 9.75 -3.78 -7.69
C LYS A 119 8.68 -2.71 -7.77
N ARG A 120 8.97 -1.46 -7.38
CA ARG A 120 8.00 -0.36 -7.53
C ARG A 120 7.74 -0.01 -8.99
N THR A 121 8.77 -0.10 -9.83
CA THR A 121 8.66 0.23 -11.25
C THR A 121 8.14 -0.96 -12.07
N ASN A 122 8.59 -2.18 -11.77
CA ASN A 122 8.36 -3.39 -12.57
C ASN A 122 7.44 -4.42 -11.91
N GLY A 123 6.96 -4.16 -10.69
CA GLY A 123 6.00 -5.04 -10.02
C GLY A 123 4.59 -4.93 -10.61
N PRO A 124 3.75 -5.96 -10.43
CA PRO A 124 2.35 -5.88 -10.82
C PRO A 124 1.70 -4.71 -10.08
N ARG A 125 1.07 -3.80 -10.84
CA ARG A 125 0.21 -2.78 -10.26
C ARG A 125 -1.11 -3.45 -9.91
N GLU A 126 -1.45 -3.48 -8.63
CA GLU A 126 -2.79 -3.86 -8.20
C GLU A 126 -3.76 -2.78 -8.72
N VAL A 127 -4.51 -3.11 -9.77
CA VAL A 127 -5.57 -2.24 -10.30
C VAL A 127 -6.86 -2.70 -9.65
N PHE A 128 -7.41 -1.88 -8.76
CA PHE A 128 -8.74 -2.09 -8.21
C PHE A 128 -9.75 -1.48 -9.18
N ILE A 129 -10.63 -2.31 -9.73
CA ILE A 129 -11.79 -1.83 -10.47
C ILE A 129 -12.88 -1.57 -9.43
N LEU A 130 -13.26 -0.30 -9.26
CA LEU A 130 -14.40 0.05 -8.42
C LEU A 130 -15.66 -0.55 -9.07
N GLN A 131 -16.29 -1.49 -8.37
CA GLN A 131 -17.58 -2.03 -8.80
C GLN A 131 -18.67 -1.20 -8.13
N GLU A 132 -19.58 -0.65 -8.92
CA GLU A 132 -20.81 -0.02 -8.44
C GLU A 132 -21.94 -1.05 -8.56
N PRO A 133 -22.23 -1.81 -7.49
CA PRO A 133 -23.31 -2.80 -7.52
C PRO A 133 -24.66 -2.09 -7.68
N ARG A 134 -25.57 -2.61 -8.48
CA ARG A 134 -26.95 -2.11 -8.53
C ARG A 134 -27.77 -2.67 -7.38
N VAL A 135 -28.86 -1.98 -7.01
CA VAL A 135 -29.84 -2.50 -6.04
C VAL A 135 -30.31 -3.88 -6.47
N GLY A 136 -30.26 -4.85 -5.56
CA GLY A 136 -30.73 -6.23 -5.81
C GLY A 136 -29.83 -7.08 -6.72
N GLN A 137 -28.78 -6.52 -7.32
CA GLN A 137 -27.94 -7.23 -8.30
C GLN A 137 -27.24 -8.45 -7.72
N ARG A 138 -26.72 -8.34 -6.49
CA ARG A 138 -26.08 -9.49 -5.84
C ARG A 138 -26.19 -9.44 -4.33
N ALA A 139 -26.20 -10.61 -3.73
CA ALA A 139 -25.83 -10.83 -2.34
C ALA A 139 -24.55 -11.66 -2.26
N GLU A 140 -23.75 -11.44 -1.24
CA GLU A 140 -22.55 -12.22 -0.93
C GLU A 140 -22.85 -13.08 0.30
N PHE A 141 -22.59 -14.39 0.21
CA PHE A 141 -22.81 -15.34 1.29
C PHE A 141 -21.47 -15.91 1.79
N ASP A 142 -21.32 -15.98 3.10
CA ASP A 142 -20.18 -16.63 3.74
C ASP A 142 -20.58 -17.35 5.05
N TRP A 143 -19.75 -18.31 5.46
CA TRP A 143 -19.85 -19.00 6.75
C TRP A 143 -18.77 -18.51 7.70
N GLY A 144 -19.19 -17.92 8.82
CA GLY A 144 -18.36 -17.71 9.99
C GLY A 144 -18.38 -18.92 10.93
N GLU A 145 -17.30 -19.14 11.65
CA GLU A 145 -17.25 -20.08 12.77
C GLU A 145 -17.18 -19.27 14.07
N VAL A 146 -18.06 -19.57 15.02
CA VAL A 146 -18.14 -18.87 16.31
C VAL A 146 -18.22 -19.89 17.43
N THR A 147 -17.43 -19.70 18.48
CA THR A 147 -17.52 -20.52 19.69
C THR A 147 -18.24 -19.72 20.76
N LEU A 148 -19.34 -20.27 21.29
CA LEU A 148 -20.20 -19.61 22.28
C LEU A 148 -20.17 -20.40 23.58
N ASN A 149 -20.19 -19.71 24.72
CA ASN A 149 -20.49 -20.32 26.01
C ASN A 149 -21.99 -20.19 26.27
N ILE A 150 -22.70 -21.31 26.30
CA ILE A 150 -24.14 -21.34 26.58
C ILE A 150 -24.33 -22.19 27.84
N ALA A 151 -24.87 -21.58 28.89
CA ALA A 151 -25.10 -22.23 30.19
C ALA A 151 -23.84 -22.92 30.76
N GLY A 152 -22.66 -22.29 30.60
CA GLY A 152 -21.39 -22.82 31.10
C GLY A 152 -20.70 -23.81 30.15
N VAL A 153 -21.35 -24.23 29.06
CA VAL A 153 -20.79 -25.17 28.08
C VAL A 153 -20.29 -24.40 26.86
N TRP A 154 -19.02 -24.60 26.51
CA TRP A 154 -18.44 -24.07 25.28
C TRP A 154 -18.81 -24.96 24.10
N GLN A 155 -19.50 -24.39 23.12
CA GLN A 155 -19.90 -25.10 21.91
C GLN A 155 -19.61 -24.26 20.67
N LYS A 156 -19.24 -24.95 19.59
CA LYS A 156 -18.99 -24.38 18.28
C LYS A 156 -20.30 -24.28 17.49
N PHE A 157 -20.48 -23.13 16.84
CA PHE A 157 -21.60 -22.79 15.97
C PHE A 157 -21.08 -22.21 14.66
N TYR A 158 -21.95 -22.22 13.65
CA TYR A 158 -21.69 -21.68 12.33
C TYR A 158 -22.63 -20.50 12.08
N LEU A 159 -22.07 -19.37 11.70
CA LEU A 159 -22.78 -18.13 11.42
C LEU A 159 -22.92 -17.97 9.91
N ALA A 160 -24.12 -18.15 9.38
CA ALA A 160 -24.44 -17.78 8.00
C ALA A 160 -24.50 -16.27 7.92
N VAL A 161 -23.77 -15.65 6.99
CA VAL A 161 -23.76 -14.19 6.80
C VAL A 161 -24.08 -13.87 5.34
N PHE A 162 -25.03 -12.98 5.14
CA PHE A 162 -25.32 -12.38 3.84
C PHE A 162 -25.00 -10.89 3.87
N VAL A 163 -24.44 -10.38 2.79
CA VAL A 163 -24.17 -8.95 2.58
C VAL A 163 -24.77 -8.51 1.26
N LEU A 164 -25.52 -7.41 1.26
CA LEU A 164 -25.95 -6.73 0.05
C LEU A 164 -24.96 -5.60 -0.28
N PRO A 165 -24.12 -5.71 -1.33
CA PRO A 165 -23.02 -4.76 -1.53
C PRO A 165 -23.46 -3.32 -1.83
N PHE A 166 -24.66 -3.13 -2.39
CA PHE A 166 -25.20 -1.79 -2.64
C PHE A 166 -25.55 -1.04 -1.35
N SER A 167 -26.27 -1.69 -0.42
CA SER A 167 -26.74 -1.05 0.81
C SER A 167 -25.82 -1.31 2.02
N LEU A 168 -24.85 -2.22 1.88
CA LEU A 168 -24.04 -2.78 2.96
C LEU A 168 -24.87 -3.42 4.08
N TYR A 169 -26.15 -3.72 3.80
CA TYR A 169 -27.01 -4.44 4.74
C TYR A 169 -26.46 -5.85 4.97
N ARG A 170 -26.46 -6.26 6.23
CA ARG A 170 -25.95 -7.57 6.67
C ARG A 170 -27.04 -8.33 7.39
N PHE A 171 -27.25 -9.57 6.97
CA PHE A 171 -28.13 -10.51 7.63
C PHE A 171 -27.29 -11.68 8.14
N ALA A 172 -27.58 -12.15 9.36
CA ALA A 172 -26.85 -13.27 9.91
C ALA A 172 -27.71 -14.20 10.78
N ARG A 173 -27.38 -15.50 10.73
CA ARG A 173 -28.07 -16.56 11.48
C ARG A 173 -27.10 -17.61 11.99
N LEU A 174 -27.32 -18.05 13.22
CA LEU A 174 -26.52 -19.07 13.87
C LEU A 174 -27.15 -20.46 13.69
N TYR A 175 -26.31 -21.43 13.35
CA TYR A 175 -26.67 -22.83 13.18
C TYR A 175 -25.68 -23.73 13.92
N HIS A 176 -26.13 -24.92 14.30
CA HIS A 176 -25.26 -25.94 14.90
C HIS A 176 -24.33 -26.61 13.88
N ARG A 177 -24.66 -26.54 12.59
CA ARG A 177 -23.90 -27.14 11.47
C ARG A 177 -23.88 -26.18 10.30
N SER A 178 -22.92 -26.35 9.40
CA SER A 178 -22.81 -25.63 8.13
C SER A 178 -23.22 -26.51 6.95
N ALA A 179 -24.21 -27.38 7.17
CA ALA A 179 -24.66 -28.37 6.20
C ALA A 179 -25.66 -27.79 5.18
N ARG A 180 -26.02 -28.56 4.14
CA ARG A 180 -26.81 -28.08 2.99
C ARG A 180 -28.19 -27.63 3.41
N LEU A 181 -28.81 -28.30 4.36
CA LEU A 181 -30.13 -27.94 4.88
C LEU A 181 -30.06 -26.58 5.59
N GLU A 182 -29.01 -26.32 6.36
CA GLU A 182 -28.77 -25.06 7.04
C GLU A 182 -28.44 -23.94 6.04
N VAL A 183 -27.74 -24.25 4.95
CA VAL A 183 -27.56 -23.30 3.83
C VAL A 183 -28.92 -22.93 3.23
N ILE A 184 -29.73 -23.92 2.86
CA ILE A 184 -31.06 -23.67 2.26
C ILE A 184 -31.95 -22.87 3.24
N GLN A 185 -31.96 -23.25 4.51
CA GLN A 185 -32.72 -22.57 5.54
C GLN A 185 -32.27 -21.11 5.70
N ALA A 186 -30.97 -20.85 5.72
CA ALA A 186 -30.44 -19.50 5.81
C ALA A 186 -30.87 -18.62 4.62
N HIS A 187 -30.95 -19.19 3.41
CA HIS A 187 -31.45 -18.48 2.23
C HIS A 187 -32.94 -18.18 2.33
N ILE A 188 -33.75 -19.15 2.76
CA ILE A 188 -35.19 -18.94 2.98
C ILE A 188 -35.43 -17.81 3.98
N GLU A 189 -34.71 -17.81 5.10
CA GLU A 189 -34.82 -16.76 6.12
C GLU A 189 -34.34 -15.41 5.60
N PHE A 190 -33.22 -15.38 4.87
CA PHE A 190 -32.72 -14.16 4.25
C PHE A 190 -33.72 -13.55 3.27
N PHE A 191 -34.29 -14.34 2.36
CA PHE A 191 -35.27 -13.86 1.38
C PHE A 191 -36.55 -13.35 2.03
N ARG A 192 -36.99 -13.99 3.13
CA ARG A 192 -38.11 -13.51 3.93
C ARG A 192 -37.81 -12.18 4.60
N GLU A 193 -36.61 -12.02 5.16
CA GLU A 193 -36.18 -10.79 5.81
C GLU A 193 -36.15 -9.59 4.84
N ILE A 194 -35.56 -9.77 3.66
CA ILE A 194 -35.46 -8.69 2.66
C ILE A 194 -36.70 -8.55 1.78
N GLY A 195 -37.69 -9.44 1.94
CA GLY A 195 -38.93 -9.46 1.17
C GLY A 195 -38.75 -9.63 -0.35
N SER A 196 -37.59 -10.11 -0.79
CA SER A 196 -37.17 -10.16 -2.20
C SER A 196 -36.06 -11.19 -2.42
N VAL A 197 -35.70 -11.43 -3.68
CA VAL A 197 -34.61 -12.34 -4.05
C VAL A 197 -33.61 -11.56 -4.93
N PRO A 198 -32.31 -11.53 -4.58
CA PRO A 198 -31.28 -10.89 -5.43
C PRO A 198 -31.08 -11.65 -6.74
N ASP A 199 -30.63 -10.96 -7.79
CA ASP A 199 -30.40 -11.58 -9.11
C ASP A 199 -29.33 -12.68 -9.07
N ALA A 200 -28.34 -12.53 -8.19
CA ALA A 200 -27.27 -13.50 -8.00
C ALA A 200 -26.80 -13.58 -6.54
N ILE A 201 -26.33 -14.76 -6.14
CA ILE A 201 -25.68 -14.98 -4.84
C ILE A 201 -24.25 -15.47 -5.08
N PHE A 202 -23.30 -14.78 -4.49
CA PHE A 202 -21.87 -15.02 -4.64
C PHE A 202 -21.36 -15.79 -3.42
N TYR A 203 -20.64 -16.89 -3.67
CA TYR A 203 -20.00 -17.71 -2.66
C TYR A 203 -18.49 -17.65 -2.85
N ASP A 204 -17.74 -17.26 -1.82
CA ASP A 204 -16.28 -17.15 -1.91
C ASP A 204 -15.60 -18.54 -2.03
N ARG A 205 -16.26 -19.59 -1.51
CA ARG A 205 -15.81 -20.99 -1.60
C ARG A 205 -16.87 -21.91 -2.20
N MET A 206 -17.06 -21.82 -3.52
CA MET A 206 -17.92 -22.77 -4.25
C MET A 206 -17.50 -24.24 -4.05
N ALA A 207 -16.21 -24.54 -3.80
CA ALA A 207 -15.75 -25.92 -3.62
C ALA A 207 -16.36 -26.65 -2.42
N ALA A 208 -16.86 -25.93 -1.42
CA ALA A 208 -17.60 -26.54 -0.32
C ALA A 208 -19.01 -26.96 -0.78
N ALA A 209 -19.67 -26.17 -1.62
CA ALA A 209 -21.07 -26.37 -2.05
C ALA A 209 -21.25 -27.12 -3.37
N TYR A 210 -20.30 -26.99 -4.28
CA TYR A 210 -20.38 -27.46 -5.64
C TYR A 210 -18.99 -27.95 -6.08
N ASP A 211 -18.90 -29.25 -6.38
CA ASP A 211 -17.71 -29.83 -6.98
C ASP A 211 -17.73 -29.53 -8.48
N SER A 212 -17.03 -28.48 -8.89
CA SER A 212 -16.96 -28.05 -10.29
C SER A 212 -16.30 -29.09 -11.21
N ARG A 213 -15.53 -30.05 -10.66
CA ARG A 213 -14.94 -31.15 -11.45
C ARG A 213 -15.93 -32.26 -11.74
N LYS A 214 -16.90 -32.48 -10.85
CA LYS A 214 -17.96 -33.48 -11.01
C LYS A 214 -19.28 -32.89 -11.48
N GLN A 215 -19.37 -31.55 -11.59
CA GLN A 215 -20.58 -30.79 -11.88
C GLN A 215 -21.75 -31.14 -10.94
N GLN A 216 -21.43 -31.49 -9.69
CA GLN A 216 -22.41 -31.94 -8.70
C GLN A 216 -22.34 -31.09 -7.45
N PHE A 217 -23.49 -30.86 -6.83
CA PHE A 217 -23.53 -30.29 -5.48
C PHE A 217 -22.90 -31.28 -4.50
N ASN A 218 -22.11 -30.77 -3.58
CA ASN A 218 -21.42 -31.61 -2.62
C ASN A 218 -22.43 -32.10 -1.58
N ASP A 219 -22.70 -33.41 -1.56
CA ASP A 219 -23.64 -34.01 -0.61
C ASP A 219 -23.11 -34.00 0.84
N LYS A 220 -21.86 -33.55 1.05
CA LYS A 220 -21.23 -33.36 2.36
C LYS A 220 -21.31 -31.92 2.90
N LEU A 221 -22.07 -31.04 2.25
CA LEU A 221 -22.73 -29.98 3.01
C LEU A 221 -23.86 -30.66 3.77
#